data_AF-A0A520IGP9-F1
#
_entry.id   AF-A0A520IGP9-F1
#
_cell.length_a   1.000
_cell.length_b   1.000
_cell.length_c   1.000
_cell.angle_alpha   90.00
_cell.angle_beta   90.00
_cell.angle_gamma   90.00
#
_symmetry.space_group_name_H-M   'P 1'
#
loop_
_entity.id
_entity.type
_entity.pdbx_description
1 polymer ?
#
loop_
_entity_poly.entity_id
_entity_poly.type
_entity_poly.pdbx_seq_one_letter_code
_entity_poly.pdbx_strand_id
1 'polypeptide(L)'
;AFNTPLGGIVFAVEELAKTHINYFKTALFTAVIIAGLMAQTLAGSYLYLGYPKTSDVGLSIMFPVILVAGISGVLASKLSVLMLKINAWTKTLKNDRQQIAFLIASALVIASLAYFVNREILGSGKEIMERTLFTADKHEDWYVPIFRMIGPALSFTSGGAGGIFAPALSAGASIGSVVSGWIHLSPNETNVVILGGMVAFLTGITRAPFTSAIIVLEMTDRHSLIFHLMLAGMVSSLISVMVSKKSLYDLLKNSYLDEIRNNHS
;
A
#
# COMPACT_ATOMS: atom_id res chain seq x y z
N ALA A 1 9.62 -4.60 -9.60
CA ALA A 1 8.17 -4.36 -9.47
C ALA A 1 7.81 -2.89 -9.70
N PHE A 2 8.51 -1.95 -9.04
CA PHE A 2 8.15 -0.53 -9.07
C PHE A 2 9.23 0.41 -9.61
N ASN A 3 10.34 -0.14 -10.11
CA ASN A 3 11.55 0.62 -10.46
C ASN A 3 12.08 1.50 -9.31
N THR A 4 12.04 0.98 -8.08
CA THR A 4 12.45 1.68 -6.84
C THR A 4 13.59 0.92 -6.12
N PRO A 5 14.87 1.06 -6.55
CA PRO A 5 15.99 0.36 -5.93
C PRO A 5 16.22 0.75 -4.47
N LEU A 6 16.18 2.05 -4.12
CA LEU A 6 16.35 2.48 -2.73
C LEU A 6 15.19 2.01 -1.87
N GLY A 7 13.96 2.05 -2.40
CA GLY A 7 12.78 1.53 -1.71
C GLY A 7 12.93 0.04 -1.35
N GLY A 8 13.50 -0.76 -2.25
CA GLY A 8 13.78 -2.18 -2.01
C GLY A 8 14.85 -2.42 -0.93
N ILE A 9 15.91 -1.62 -0.92
CA ILE A 9 16.96 -1.67 0.10
C ILE A 9 16.36 -1.31 1.48
N VAL A 10 15.66 -0.19 1.57
CA VAL A 10 15.08 0.30 2.83
C VAL A 10 14.04 -0.67 3.35
N PHE A 11 13.23 -1.27 2.47
CA PHE A 11 12.31 -2.34 2.86
C PHE A 11 13.01 -3.54 3.48
N ALA A 12 14.07 -4.02 2.84
CA ALA A 12 14.82 -5.14 3.37
C ALA A 12 15.49 -4.81 4.70
N VAL A 13 15.93 -3.56 4.89
CA VAL A 13 16.49 -3.06 6.15
C VAL A 13 15.44 -2.97 7.26
N GLU A 14 14.35 -2.27 6.98
CA GLU A 14 13.34 -1.87 7.96
C GLU A 14 12.37 -3.01 8.31
N GLU A 15 11.92 -3.77 7.31
CA GLU A 15 10.91 -4.80 7.51
C GLU A 15 11.51 -6.22 7.62
N LEU A 16 12.49 -6.58 6.79
CA LEU A 16 12.99 -7.96 6.73
C LEU A 16 14.13 -8.22 7.72
N ALA A 17 15.03 -7.26 7.93
CA ALA A 17 16.30 -7.46 8.63
C ALA A 17 16.27 -7.12 10.13
N LYS A 18 15.09 -7.05 10.77
CA LYS A 18 14.79 -6.53 12.13
C LYS A 18 15.83 -6.85 13.23
N THR A 19 16.63 -7.92 13.13
CA THR A 19 17.66 -8.28 14.13
C THR A 19 19.09 -8.59 13.62
N HIS A 20 19.37 -8.67 12.31
CA HIS A 20 20.68 -9.20 11.83
C HIS A 20 21.33 -8.48 10.64
N ILE A 21 20.94 -7.24 10.33
CA ILE A 21 21.38 -6.57 9.10
C ILE A 21 22.91 -6.42 8.95
N ASN A 22 23.64 -6.31 10.06
CA ASN A 22 25.08 -6.06 10.02
C ASN A 22 25.88 -7.16 9.31
N TYR A 23 25.35 -8.39 9.25
CA TYR A 23 26.04 -9.53 8.64
C TYR A 23 25.89 -9.58 7.11
N PHE A 24 24.80 -9.05 6.55
CA PHE A 24 24.50 -9.21 5.12
C PHE A 24 24.20 -7.90 4.38
N LYS A 25 24.34 -6.74 5.03
CA LYS A 25 24.08 -5.42 4.42
C LYS A 25 24.77 -5.25 3.07
N THR A 26 26.06 -5.57 2.95
CA THR A 26 26.81 -5.39 1.69
C THR A 26 26.26 -6.26 0.57
N ALA A 27 25.96 -7.53 0.86
CA ALA A 27 25.35 -8.44 -0.12
C ALA A 27 23.95 -7.96 -0.55
N LEU A 28 23.15 -7.47 0.40
CA LEU A 28 21.83 -6.91 0.15
C LEU A 28 21.91 -5.68 -0.77
N PHE A 29 22.76 -4.70 -0.45
CA PHE A 29 22.95 -3.51 -1.28
C PHE A 29 23.38 -3.89 -2.70
N THR A 30 24.38 -4.78 -2.84
CA THR A 30 24.86 -5.25 -4.14
C THR A 30 23.75 -5.94 -4.93
N ALA A 31 22.98 -6.82 -4.31
CA ALA A 31 21.89 -7.53 -4.97
C ALA A 31 20.79 -6.58 -5.47
N VAL A 32 20.37 -5.62 -4.65
CA VAL A 32 19.33 -4.65 -5.05
C VAL A 32 19.84 -3.70 -6.14
N ILE A 33 21.10 -3.26 -6.07
CA ILE A 33 21.71 -2.44 -7.12
C ILE A 33 21.75 -3.21 -8.45
N ILE A 34 22.23 -4.45 -8.44
CA ILE A 34 22.27 -5.29 -9.65
C ILE A 34 20.86 -5.51 -10.21
N ALA A 35 19.88 -5.83 -9.36
CA ALA A 35 18.50 -6.02 -9.78
C ALA A 35 17.89 -4.73 -10.35
N GLY A 36 18.19 -3.57 -9.76
CA GLY A 36 17.75 -2.26 -10.23
C GLY A 36 18.36 -1.90 -11.58
N LEU A 37 19.68 -2.07 -11.73
CA LEU A 37 20.38 -1.85 -13.00
C LEU A 37 19.86 -2.78 -14.09
N MET A 38 19.63 -4.06 -13.79
CA MET A 38 19.05 -5.02 -14.74
C MET A 38 17.63 -4.63 -15.15
N ALA A 39 16.80 -4.16 -14.21
CA ALA A 39 15.46 -3.69 -14.53
C ALA A 39 15.51 -2.46 -15.44
N GLN A 40 16.42 -1.51 -15.20
CA GLN A 40 16.58 -0.30 -16.02
C GLN A 40 17.15 -0.59 -17.40
N THR A 41 18.08 -1.55 -17.54
CA THR A 41 18.62 -1.92 -18.85
C THR A 41 17.58 -2.63 -19.72
N LEU A 42 16.71 -3.45 -19.11
CA LEU A 42 15.67 -4.17 -19.83
C LEU A 42 14.42 -3.32 -20.12
N ALA A 43 13.94 -2.58 -19.13
CA ALA A 43 12.66 -1.87 -19.20
C ALA A 43 12.80 -0.36 -19.43
N GLY A 44 14.03 0.16 -19.47
CA GLY A 44 14.34 1.57 -19.63
C GLY A 44 14.34 2.36 -18.32
N SER A 45 14.90 3.57 -18.37
CA SER A 45 14.76 4.56 -17.29
C SER A 45 13.37 5.20 -17.37
N TYR A 46 12.44 4.73 -16.54
CA TYR A 46 11.11 5.32 -16.43
C TYR A 46 10.71 5.46 -14.95
N LEU A 47 9.92 6.49 -14.64
CA LEU A 47 9.22 6.56 -13.37
C LEU A 47 7.94 5.73 -13.43
N TYR A 48 7.67 4.97 -12.37
CA TYR A 48 6.47 4.13 -12.32
C TYR A 48 5.17 4.95 -12.40
N LEU A 49 5.15 6.17 -11.83
CA LEU A 49 4.00 7.08 -11.91
C LEU A 49 4.30 8.33 -12.75
N GLY A 50 5.48 8.93 -12.65
CA GLY A 50 5.83 10.18 -13.35
C GLY A 50 6.11 11.32 -12.38
N TYR A 51 5.96 12.58 -12.80
CA TYR A 51 6.36 13.77 -12.01
C TYR A 51 5.15 14.65 -11.59
N PRO A 52 4.39 14.34 -10.52
CA PRO A 52 3.16 15.09 -10.17
C PRO A 52 3.43 16.54 -9.82
N LYS A 53 2.69 17.51 -10.36
CA LYS A 53 2.92 18.94 -10.07
C LYS A 53 2.63 19.25 -8.59
N THR A 54 3.61 19.83 -7.90
CA THR A 54 3.59 20.06 -6.44
C THR A 54 4.26 21.40 -6.08
N SER A 55 4.28 22.35 -7.03
CA SER A 55 4.86 23.67 -6.81
C SER A 55 4.00 24.53 -5.90
N ASP A 56 4.63 25.50 -5.23
CA ASP A 56 3.94 26.57 -4.49
C ASP A 56 3.09 26.11 -3.30
N VAL A 57 3.46 24.97 -2.71
CA VAL A 57 2.75 24.41 -1.55
C VAL A 57 3.32 24.97 -0.25
N GLY A 58 2.47 25.62 0.55
CA GLY A 58 2.83 26.16 1.85
C GLY A 58 2.92 25.11 2.96
N LEU A 59 3.53 25.46 4.10
CA LEU A 59 3.64 24.60 5.29
C LEU A 59 2.28 24.16 5.86
N SER A 60 1.20 24.90 5.59
CA SER A 60 -0.16 24.57 6.00
C SER A 60 -0.63 23.22 5.48
N ILE A 61 -0.06 22.71 4.37
CA ILE A 61 -0.43 21.41 3.80
C ILE A 61 -0.15 20.24 4.75
N MET A 62 0.72 20.43 5.74
CA MET A 62 1.03 19.42 6.74
C MET A 62 -0.21 19.00 7.52
N PHE A 63 -1.18 19.90 7.76
CA PHE A 63 -2.42 19.55 8.46
C PHE A 63 -3.31 18.58 7.66
N PRO A 64 -3.65 18.86 6.37
CA PRO A 64 -4.29 17.87 5.50
C PRO A 64 -3.53 16.55 5.39
N VAL A 65 -2.19 16.59 5.32
CA VAL A 65 -1.37 15.37 5.27
C VAL A 65 -1.51 14.54 6.54
N ILE A 66 -1.49 15.16 7.72
CA ILE A 66 -1.72 14.48 9.02
C ILE A 66 -3.13 13.90 9.08
N LEU A 67 -4.14 14.65 8.64
CA LEU A 67 -5.54 14.20 8.60
C LEU A 67 -5.68 12.92 7.75
N VAL A 68 -5.19 12.97 6.51
CA VAL A 68 -5.21 11.81 5.60
C VAL A 68 -4.39 10.66 6.16
N ALA A 69 -3.24 10.94 6.77
CA ALA A 69 -2.43 9.90 7.40
C ALA A 69 -3.14 9.19 8.54
N GLY A 70 -3.88 9.93 9.37
CA GLY A 70 -4.69 9.35 10.44
C GLY A 70 -5.81 8.45 9.91
N ILE A 71 -6.56 8.93 8.91
CA ILE A 71 -7.63 8.16 8.26
C ILE A 71 -7.07 6.89 7.61
N SER A 72 -6.00 7.04 6.82
CA SER A 72 -5.32 5.93 6.15
C SER A 72 -4.77 4.91 7.13
N GLY A 73 -4.18 5.34 8.25
CA GLY A 73 -3.68 4.44 9.30
C GLY A 73 -4.81 3.61 9.95
N VAL A 74 -5.93 4.24 10.29
CA VAL A 74 -7.10 3.51 10.83
C VAL A 74 -7.63 2.50 9.82
N LEU A 75 -7.85 2.92 8.57
CA LEU A 75 -8.42 2.07 7.53
C LEU A 75 -7.49 0.91 7.16
N ALA A 76 -6.20 1.17 6.97
CA ALA A 76 -5.20 0.15 6.68
C ALA A 76 -5.09 -0.88 7.81
N SER A 77 -5.07 -0.43 9.08
CA SER A 77 -5.02 -1.36 10.21
C SER A 77 -6.30 -2.18 10.36
N LYS A 78 -7.49 -1.59 10.12
CA LYS A 78 -8.76 -2.33 10.12
C LYS A 78 -8.80 -3.36 8.98
N LEU A 79 -8.31 -2.99 7.80
CA LEU A 79 -8.21 -3.89 6.65
C LEU A 79 -7.28 -5.09 6.97
N SER A 80 -6.12 -4.83 7.57
CA SER A 80 -5.18 -5.87 7.99
C SER A 80 -5.84 -6.86 8.95
N VAL A 81 -6.58 -6.36 9.96
CA VAL A 81 -7.32 -7.20 10.91
C VAL A 81 -8.42 -8.00 10.21
N LEU A 82 -9.15 -7.40 9.27
CA LEU A 82 -10.18 -8.07 8.49
C LEU A 82 -9.59 -9.21 7.65
N MET A 83 -8.50 -8.95 6.92
CA MET A 83 -7.82 -9.97 6.11
C MET A 83 -7.38 -11.15 6.96
N LEU A 84 -6.85 -10.90 8.17
CA LEU A 84 -6.45 -11.96 9.09
C LEU A 84 -7.64 -12.77 9.62
N LYS A 85 -8.75 -12.10 9.95
CA LYS A 85 -9.98 -12.77 10.36
C LYS A 85 -10.54 -13.66 9.24
N ILE A 86 -10.54 -13.16 8.00
CA ILE A 86 -10.97 -13.94 6.84
C ILE A 86 -10.05 -15.14 6.65
N ASN A 87 -8.72 -14.96 6.68
CA ASN A 87 -7.76 -16.06 6.54
C ASN A 87 -7.95 -17.12 7.64
N ALA A 88 -8.06 -16.71 8.91
CA ALA A 88 -8.31 -17.62 10.02
C ALA A 88 -9.65 -18.37 9.86
N TRP A 89 -10.69 -17.69 9.38
CA TRP A 89 -11.98 -18.31 9.09
C TRP A 89 -11.89 -19.30 7.92
N THR A 90 -11.20 -18.96 6.83
CA THR A 90 -10.99 -19.86 5.69
C THR A 90 -10.25 -21.14 6.11
N LYS A 91 -9.32 -21.07 7.08
CA LYS A 91 -8.69 -22.27 7.66
C LYS A 91 -9.65 -23.20 8.41
N THR A 92 -10.83 -22.72 8.84
CA THR A 92 -11.86 -23.57 9.44
C THR A 92 -12.69 -24.36 8.41
N LEU A 93 -12.59 -24.00 7.12
CA LEU A 93 -13.27 -24.67 6.02
C LEU A 93 -12.52 -25.97 5.68
N LYS A 94 -12.95 -27.08 6.29
CA LYS A 94 -12.30 -28.40 6.13
C LYS A 94 -12.68 -29.13 4.84
N ASN A 95 -13.78 -28.74 4.20
CA ASN A 95 -14.30 -29.42 3.00
C ASN A 95 -13.92 -28.68 1.73
N ASP A 96 -13.43 -29.40 0.72
CA ASP A 96 -13.10 -28.83 -0.60
C ASP A 96 -14.26 -28.05 -1.21
N ARG A 97 -15.51 -28.53 -1.03
CA ARG A 97 -16.71 -27.84 -1.50
C ARG A 97 -16.88 -26.45 -0.86
N GLN A 98 -16.54 -26.30 0.42
CA GLN A 98 -16.63 -25.02 1.12
C GLN A 98 -15.53 -24.06 0.67
N GLN A 99 -14.32 -24.57 0.44
CA GLN A 99 -13.21 -23.78 -0.10
C GLN A 99 -13.51 -23.31 -1.53
N ILE A 100 -14.02 -24.19 -2.38
CA ILE A 100 -14.47 -23.83 -3.74
C ILE A 100 -15.61 -22.82 -3.69
N ALA A 101 -16.60 -23.00 -2.80
CA ALA A 101 -17.69 -22.05 -2.64
C ALA A 101 -17.18 -20.66 -2.21
N PHE A 102 -16.20 -20.59 -1.30
CA PHE A 102 -15.55 -19.34 -0.92
C PHE A 102 -14.81 -18.67 -2.08
N LEU A 103 -14.08 -19.45 -2.89
CA LEU A 103 -13.39 -18.95 -4.09
C LEU A 103 -14.39 -18.37 -5.10
N ILE A 104 -15.47 -19.09 -5.39
CA ILE A 104 -16.52 -18.64 -6.31
C ILE A 104 -17.20 -17.39 -5.76
N ALA A 105 -17.55 -17.36 -4.47
CA ALA A 105 -18.16 -16.19 -3.85
C ALA A 105 -17.23 -14.96 -3.91
N SER A 106 -15.94 -15.15 -3.63
CA SER A 106 -14.94 -14.08 -3.72
C SER A 106 -14.82 -13.55 -5.15
N ALA A 107 -14.75 -14.44 -6.14
CA ALA A 107 -14.71 -14.07 -7.56
C ALA A 107 -15.98 -13.34 -8.00
N LEU A 108 -17.16 -13.79 -7.55
CA LEU A 108 -18.44 -13.14 -7.85
C LEU A 108 -18.52 -11.75 -7.24
N VAL A 109 -18.06 -11.56 -6.00
CA VAL A 109 -18.00 -10.23 -5.36
C VAL A 109 -17.08 -9.29 -6.15
N ILE A 110 -15.88 -9.76 -6.52
CA ILE A 110 -14.92 -8.98 -7.30
C ILE A 110 -15.51 -8.62 -8.67
N ALA A 111 -16.13 -9.57 -9.37
CA ALA A 111 -16.77 -9.34 -10.67
C ALA A 111 -17.96 -8.37 -10.56
N SER A 112 -18.75 -8.49 -9.49
CA SER A 112 -19.89 -7.60 -9.23
C SER A 112 -19.42 -6.16 -8.98
N LEU A 113 -18.36 -5.96 -8.18
CA LEU A 113 -17.78 -4.63 -7.97
C LEU A 113 -17.28 -4.02 -9.28
N ALA A 114 -16.67 -4.84 -10.14
CA ALA A 114 -16.19 -4.38 -11.44
C ALA A 114 -17.31 -3.94 -12.39
N TYR A 115 -18.43 -4.67 -12.38
CA TYR A 115 -19.56 -4.42 -13.26
C TYR A 115 -20.47 -3.29 -12.77
N PHE A 116 -20.82 -3.29 -11.48
CA PHE A 116 -21.78 -2.35 -10.90
C PHE A 116 -21.18 -1.04 -10.40
N VAL A 117 -19.88 -1.02 -10.08
CA VAL A 117 -19.22 0.18 -9.54
C VAL A 117 -18.31 0.82 -10.58
N ASN A 118 -17.11 0.28 -10.76
CA ASN A 118 -16.17 0.73 -11.79
C ASN A 118 -15.05 -0.32 -11.93
N ARG A 119 -14.60 -0.54 -13.16
CA ARG A 119 -13.45 -1.39 -13.47
C ARG A 119 -12.14 -0.86 -12.87
N GLU A 120 -11.99 0.45 -12.69
CA GLU A 120 -10.80 1.08 -12.10
C GLU A 120 -10.54 0.62 -10.65
N ILE A 121 -11.58 0.14 -9.95
CA ILE A 121 -11.51 -0.39 -8.58
C ILE A 121 -10.80 -1.75 -8.56
N LEU A 122 -10.60 -2.40 -9.70
CA LEU A 122 -9.86 -3.65 -9.82
C LEU A 122 -8.35 -3.46 -10.07
N GLY A 123 -7.61 -4.55 -9.96
CA GLY A 123 -6.18 -4.59 -10.29
C GLY A 123 -5.29 -3.80 -9.32
N SER A 124 -4.13 -3.37 -9.81
CA SER A 124 -3.14 -2.61 -9.02
C SER A 124 -3.57 -1.18 -8.72
N GLY A 125 -4.51 -0.62 -9.49
CA GLY A 125 -5.04 0.74 -9.33
C GLY A 125 -4.05 1.83 -9.72
N LYS A 126 -3.09 1.47 -10.57
CA LYS A 126 -2.19 2.42 -11.22
C LYS A 126 -2.97 3.49 -11.99
N GLU A 127 -4.05 3.10 -12.66
CA GLU A 127 -4.92 4.01 -13.41
C GLU A 127 -5.52 5.10 -12.51
N ILE A 128 -6.03 4.76 -11.33
CA ILE A 128 -6.52 5.75 -10.34
C ILE A 128 -5.39 6.67 -9.89
N MET A 129 -4.21 6.13 -9.59
CA MET A 129 -3.07 6.95 -9.17
C MET A 129 -2.63 7.92 -10.28
N GLU A 130 -2.60 7.46 -11.52
CA GLU A 130 -2.22 8.29 -12.67
C GLU A 130 -3.29 9.35 -12.99
N ARG A 131 -4.57 8.96 -13.00
CA ARG A 131 -5.70 9.87 -13.22
C ARG A 131 -5.69 11.00 -12.17
N THR A 132 -5.65 10.63 -10.90
CA THR A 132 -5.72 11.61 -9.79
C THR A 132 -4.48 12.51 -9.71
N LEU A 133 -3.29 12.01 -10.03
CA LEU A 133 -2.05 12.80 -9.97
C LEU A 133 -1.83 13.71 -11.19
N PHE A 134 -2.19 13.26 -12.40
CA PHE A 134 -1.76 13.93 -13.64
C PHE A 134 -2.88 14.59 -14.44
N THR A 135 -4.14 14.26 -14.19
CA THR A 135 -5.27 14.85 -14.90
C THR A 135 -5.95 15.95 -14.09
N ALA A 136 -6.91 16.65 -14.71
CA ALA A 136 -7.77 17.62 -14.03
C ALA A 136 -8.80 16.94 -13.13
N ASP A 137 -9.14 15.67 -13.41
CA ASP A 137 -10.05 14.86 -12.61
C ASP A 137 -9.28 14.22 -11.44
N LYS A 138 -9.15 15.00 -10.37
CA LYS A 138 -8.35 14.63 -9.19
C LYS A 138 -9.14 13.96 -8.08
N HIS A 139 -10.47 13.96 -8.16
CA HIS A 139 -11.35 13.66 -7.04
C HIS A 139 -12.12 12.35 -7.28
N GLU A 140 -11.88 11.37 -6.42
CA GLU A 140 -12.66 10.16 -6.36
C GLU A 140 -13.94 10.37 -5.55
N ASP A 141 -14.94 9.54 -5.85
CA ASP A 141 -16.11 9.42 -4.98
C ASP A 141 -15.73 8.79 -3.63
N TRP A 142 -16.47 9.17 -2.58
CA TRP A 142 -16.21 8.75 -1.20
C TRP A 142 -16.20 7.22 -0.99
N TYR A 143 -16.88 6.47 -1.85
CA TYR A 143 -16.99 5.01 -1.75
C TYR A 143 -15.80 4.28 -2.40
N VAL A 144 -15.04 4.94 -3.29
CA VAL A 144 -13.94 4.34 -4.05
C VAL A 144 -12.87 3.75 -3.13
N PRO A 145 -12.35 4.46 -2.10
CA PRO A 145 -11.37 3.87 -1.18
C PRO A 145 -11.86 2.58 -0.51
N ILE A 146 -13.15 2.52 -0.16
CA ILE A 146 -13.74 1.37 0.55
C ILE A 146 -13.79 0.15 -0.36
N PHE A 147 -14.35 0.28 -1.55
CA PHE A 147 -14.45 -0.83 -2.49
C PHE A 147 -13.09 -1.25 -3.06
N ARG A 148 -12.15 -0.31 -3.19
CA ARG A 148 -10.77 -0.59 -3.60
C ARG A 148 -10.05 -1.54 -2.66
N MET A 149 -10.40 -1.53 -1.37
CA MET A 149 -9.83 -2.43 -0.39
C MET A 149 -10.41 -3.86 -0.45
N ILE A 150 -11.63 -4.04 -0.96
CA ILE A 150 -12.33 -5.34 -0.95
C ILE A 150 -11.66 -6.33 -1.90
N GLY A 151 -11.41 -5.93 -3.15
CA GLY A 151 -10.84 -6.80 -4.17
C GLY A 151 -9.50 -7.42 -3.74
N PRO A 152 -8.49 -6.61 -3.36
CA PRO A 152 -7.23 -7.10 -2.84
C PRO A 152 -7.35 -7.94 -1.57
N ALA A 153 -8.28 -7.61 -0.66
CA ALA A 153 -8.51 -8.41 0.55
C ALA A 153 -9.01 -9.82 0.22
N LEU A 154 -10.01 -9.92 -0.66
CA LEU A 154 -10.55 -11.20 -1.09
C LEU A 154 -9.53 -11.99 -1.90
N SER A 155 -8.88 -11.38 -2.89
CA SER A 155 -7.84 -12.05 -3.68
C SER A 155 -6.69 -12.55 -2.83
N PHE A 156 -6.24 -11.78 -1.84
CA PHE A 156 -5.16 -12.20 -0.94
C PHE A 156 -5.59 -13.36 -0.03
N THR A 157 -6.78 -13.27 0.56
CA THR A 157 -7.27 -14.28 1.50
C THR A 157 -7.77 -15.55 0.83
N SER A 158 -8.08 -15.49 -0.47
CA SER A 158 -8.44 -16.64 -1.29
C SER A 158 -7.24 -17.39 -1.88
N GLY A 159 -6.01 -17.02 -1.51
CA GLY A 159 -4.79 -17.65 -2.01
C GLY A 159 -4.38 -17.20 -3.42
N GLY A 160 -4.93 -16.08 -3.90
CA GLY A 160 -4.51 -15.48 -5.16
C GLY A 160 -3.06 -14.99 -5.09
N ALA A 161 -2.28 -15.25 -6.15
CA ALA A 161 -0.91 -14.75 -6.27
C ALA A 161 -0.94 -13.24 -6.57
N GLY A 162 -0.75 -12.40 -5.55
CA GLY A 162 -0.74 -10.95 -5.70
C GLY A 162 -0.13 -10.22 -4.51
N GLY A 163 0.66 -9.18 -4.78
CA GLY A 163 1.23 -8.31 -3.75
C GLY A 163 0.23 -7.26 -3.26
N ILE A 164 0.27 -6.93 -1.97
CA ILE A 164 -0.61 -5.93 -1.34
C ILE A 164 -0.12 -4.48 -1.57
N PHE A 165 1.15 -4.30 -1.98
CA PHE A 165 1.79 -2.98 -2.07
C PHE A 165 1.09 -2.02 -3.03
N ALA A 166 0.90 -2.42 -4.29
CA ALA A 166 0.29 -1.51 -5.28
C ALA A 166 -1.17 -1.18 -4.95
N PRO A 167 -2.03 -2.16 -4.58
CA PRO A 167 -3.38 -1.83 -4.14
C PRO A 167 -3.43 -0.98 -2.87
N ALA A 168 -2.50 -1.15 -1.93
CA ALA A 168 -2.40 -0.30 -0.75
C ALA A 168 -2.05 1.15 -1.09
N LEU A 169 -1.09 1.38 -2.00
CA LEU A 169 -0.77 2.71 -2.50
C LEU A 169 -1.99 3.35 -3.16
N SER A 170 -2.67 2.61 -4.04
CA SER A 170 -3.87 3.11 -4.73
C SER A 170 -5.02 3.41 -3.77
N ALA A 171 -5.27 2.57 -2.76
CA ALA A 171 -6.28 2.86 -1.73
C ALA A 171 -5.94 4.15 -0.97
N GLY A 172 -4.66 4.34 -0.60
CA GLY A 172 -4.18 5.58 0.01
C GLY A 172 -4.32 6.80 -0.89
N ALA A 173 -4.05 6.66 -2.19
CA ALA A 173 -4.25 7.71 -3.19
C ALA A 173 -5.73 8.13 -3.26
N SER A 174 -6.65 7.17 -3.30
CA SER A 174 -8.09 7.45 -3.29
C SER A 174 -8.54 8.17 -2.02
N ILE A 175 -8.00 7.82 -0.84
CA ILE A 175 -8.32 8.53 0.40
C ILE A 175 -7.85 9.99 0.33
N GLY A 176 -6.61 10.22 -0.12
CA GLY A 176 -6.08 11.57 -0.27
C GLY A 176 -6.88 12.39 -1.27
N SER A 177 -7.29 11.77 -2.37
CA SER A 177 -8.15 12.35 -3.40
C SER A 177 -9.51 12.78 -2.83
N VAL A 178 -10.26 11.88 -2.16
CA VAL A 178 -11.56 12.18 -1.55
C VAL A 178 -11.44 13.31 -0.52
N VAL A 179 -10.47 13.21 0.39
CA VAL A 179 -10.31 14.19 1.48
C VAL A 179 -9.90 15.56 0.93
N SER A 180 -9.05 15.61 -0.11
CA SER A 180 -8.67 16.87 -0.76
C SER A 180 -9.87 17.59 -1.39
N GLY A 181 -10.84 16.85 -1.94
CA GLY A 181 -12.07 17.40 -2.50
C GLY A 181 -12.98 17.99 -1.43
N TRP A 182 -13.10 17.33 -0.27
CA TRP A 182 -13.93 17.82 0.84
C TRP A 182 -13.43 19.13 1.45
N ILE A 183 -12.10 19.33 1.49
CA ILE A 183 -11.49 20.53 2.05
C ILE A 183 -11.07 21.54 0.97
N HIS A 184 -11.46 21.31 -0.28
CA HIS A 184 -11.27 22.20 -1.44
C HIS A 184 -9.81 22.65 -1.66
N LEU A 185 -8.87 21.71 -1.65
CA LEU A 185 -7.46 22.01 -1.92
C LEU A 185 -7.20 22.43 -3.37
N SER A 186 -6.13 23.19 -3.58
CA SER A 186 -5.64 23.47 -4.93
C SER A 186 -5.09 22.19 -5.59
N PRO A 187 -5.00 22.13 -6.94
CA PRO A 187 -4.52 20.94 -7.64
C PRO A 187 -3.12 20.45 -7.22
N ASN A 188 -2.23 21.37 -6.85
CA ASN A 188 -0.88 21.04 -6.39
C ASN A 188 -0.89 20.50 -4.95
N GLU A 189 -1.70 21.09 -4.07
CA GLU A 189 -1.91 20.63 -2.70
C GLU A 189 -2.57 19.25 -2.67
N THR A 190 -3.58 19.02 -3.52
CA THR A 190 -4.22 17.71 -3.73
C THR A 190 -3.18 16.65 -4.07
N ASN A 191 -2.24 16.93 -4.98
CA ASN A 191 -1.17 15.99 -5.30
C ASN A 191 -0.31 15.65 -4.07
N VAL A 192 0.07 16.63 -3.24
CA VAL A 192 0.83 16.37 -2.01
C VAL A 192 0.05 15.46 -1.06
N VAL A 193 -1.25 15.69 -0.90
CA VAL A 193 -2.11 14.91 -0.02
C VAL A 193 -2.38 13.50 -0.55
N ILE A 194 -2.53 13.32 -1.86
CA ILE A 194 -2.62 12.01 -2.51
C ILE A 194 -1.34 11.21 -2.26
N LEU A 195 -0.16 11.81 -2.49
CA LEU A 195 1.13 11.16 -2.23
C LEU A 195 1.30 10.82 -0.74
N GLY A 196 0.90 11.71 0.16
CA GLY A 196 0.87 11.46 1.60
C GLY A 196 -0.06 10.30 1.96
N GLY A 197 -1.24 10.21 1.34
CA GLY A 197 -2.19 9.13 1.50
C GLY A 197 -1.64 7.78 1.05
N MET A 198 -0.97 7.73 -0.11
CA MET A 198 -0.26 6.54 -0.60
C MET A 198 0.74 6.02 0.44
N VAL A 199 1.62 6.90 0.92
CA VAL A 199 2.64 6.54 1.92
C VAL A 199 1.99 6.09 3.22
N ALA A 200 1.00 6.84 3.71
CA ALA A 200 0.31 6.54 4.96
C ALA A 200 -0.39 5.18 4.91
N PHE A 201 -1.14 4.89 3.85
CA PHE A 201 -1.90 3.64 3.78
C PHE A 201 -0.96 2.44 3.66
N LEU A 202 0.07 2.51 2.81
CA LEU A 202 1.09 1.45 2.73
C LEU A 202 1.77 1.23 4.09
N THR A 203 2.14 2.33 4.78
CA THR A 203 2.73 2.27 6.12
C THR A 203 1.80 1.61 7.14
N GLY A 204 0.49 1.85 7.07
CA GLY A 204 -0.46 1.24 8.00
C GLY A 204 -0.54 -0.29 7.86
N ILE A 205 -0.36 -0.80 6.64
CA ILE A 205 -0.28 -2.24 6.34
C ILE A 205 1.07 -2.83 6.77
N THR A 206 2.17 -2.21 6.33
CA THR A 206 3.53 -2.78 6.45
C THR A 206 4.16 -2.49 7.81
N ARG A 207 3.84 -1.36 8.43
CA ARG A 207 4.56 -0.74 9.56
C ARG A 207 5.98 -0.28 9.24
N ALA A 208 6.23 0.00 7.96
CA ALA A 208 7.52 0.48 7.45
C ALA A 208 7.38 1.91 6.87
N PRO A 209 7.36 2.96 7.72
CA PRO A 209 7.20 4.36 7.28
C PRO A 209 8.30 4.83 6.34
N PHE A 210 9.57 4.48 6.60
CA PHE A 210 10.68 4.94 5.77
C PHE A 210 10.63 4.29 4.39
N THR A 211 10.38 2.98 4.36
CA THR A 211 10.18 2.22 3.13
C THR A 211 9.07 2.84 2.28
N SER A 212 7.91 3.08 2.87
CA SER A 212 6.75 3.57 2.14
C SER A 212 7.03 4.96 1.56
N ALA A 213 7.68 5.84 2.33
CA ALA A 213 8.08 7.17 1.87
C ALA A 213 9.09 7.09 0.72
N ILE A 214 10.15 6.28 0.83
CA ILE A 214 11.16 6.13 -0.22
C ILE A 214 10.59 5.50 -1.49
N ILE A 215 9.69 4.51 -1.38
CA ILE A 215 9.03 3.92 -2.55
C ILE A 215 8.23 4.99 -3.31
N VAL A 216 7.37 5.74 -2.64
CA VAL A 216 6.56 6.78 -3.31
C VAL A 216 7.45 7.91 -3.86
N LEU A 217 8.51 8.26 -3.12
CA LEU A 217 9.50 9.22 -3.54
C LEU A 217 10.17 8.82 -4.86
N GLU A 218 10.69 7.58 -4.95
CA GLU A 218 11.32 7.08 -6.18
C GLU A 218 10.32 6.88 -7.32
N MET A 219 9.07 6.49 -7.05
CA MET A 219 8.04 6.37 -8.08
C MET A 219 7.66 7.70 -8.73
N THR A 220 7.87 8.81 -8.02
CA THR A 220 7.36 10.14 -8.40
C THR A 220 8.42 11.22 -8.60
N ASP A 221 9.66 10.93 -8.21
CA ASP A 221 10.81 11.84 -8.21
C ASP A 221 10.48 13.22 -7.61
N ARG A 222 9.85 13.20 -6.42
CA ARG A 222 9.46 14.39 -5.65
C ARG A 222 10.24 14.56 -4.36
N HIS A 223 11.57 14.74 -4.50
CA HIS A 223 12.50 14.91 -3.38
C HIS A 223 12.15 16.06 -2.43
N SER A 224 11.52 17.13 -2.93
CA SER A 224 11.04 18.25 -2.11
C SER A 224 9.99 17.86 -1.07
N LEU A 225 9.30 16.73 -1.25
CA LEU A 225 8.21 16.30 -0.37
C LEU A 225 8.64 15.28 0.69
N ILE A 226 9.93 14.93 0.77
CA ILE A 226 10.40 13.86 1.68
C ILE A 226 9.88 14.02 3.11
N PHE A 227 9.90 15.23 3.68
CA PHE A 227 9.41 15.49 5.03
C PHE A 227 7.89 15.30 5.16
N HIS A 228 7.10 15.70 4.15
CA HIS A 228 5.65 15.52 4.13
C HIS A 228 5.29 14.03 4.09
N LEU A 229 5.99 13.27 3.24
CA LEU A 229 5.78 11.83 3.07
C LEU A 229 6.18 11.06 4.33
N MET A 230 7.33 11.39 4.93
CA MET A 230 7.77 10.78 6.19
C MET A 230 6.81 11.08 7.33
N LEU A 231 6.33 12.32 7.45
CA LEU A 231 5.31 12.70 8.44
C LEU A 231 4.05 11.84 8.27
N ALA A 232 3.55 11.71 7.03
CA ALA A 232 2.37 10.88 6.74
C ALA A 232 2.57 9.42 7.16
N GLY A 233 3.74 8.85 6.85
CA GLY A 233 4.11 7.49 7.27
C GLY A 233 4.17 7.36 8.79
N MET A 234 4.86 8.26 9.48
CA MET A 234 5.02 8.22 10.93
C MET A 234 3.67 8.34 11.67
N VAL A 235 2.82 9.29 11.27
CA VAL A 235 1.48 9.45 11.83
C VAL A 235 0.64 8.20 11.61
N SER A 236 0.63 7.67 10.38
CA SER A 236 -0.09 6.43 10.07
C SER A 236 0.42 5.25 10.91
N SER A 237 1.73 5.12 11.08
CA SER A 237 2.33 4.07 11.90
C SER A 237 1.86 4.15 13.35
N LEU A 238 1.92 5.35 13.96
CA LEU A 238 1.45 5.60 15.32
C LEU A 238 -0.03 5.22 15.49
N ILE A 239 -0.90 5.74 14.61
CA ILE A 239 -2.34 5.45 14.65
C ILE A 239 -2.61 3.97 14.45
N SER A 240 -1.89 3.34 13.53
CA SER A 240 -2.04 1.91 13.29
C SER A 240 -1.65 1.09 14.52
N VAL A 241 -0.61 1.48 15.30
CA VAL A 241 -0.21 0.76 16.53
C VAL A 241 -1.31 0.84 17.58
N MET A 242 -2.03 1.96 17.65
CA MET A 242 -3.16 2.14 18.55
C MET A 242 -4.35 1.23 18.17
N VAL A 243 -4.54 0.93 16.87
CA VAL A 243 -5.62 0.05 16.39
C VAL A 243 -5.25 -1.43 16.50
N SER A 244 -4.03 -1.81 16.09
CA SER A 244 -3.52 -3.18 16.19
C SER A 244 -2.04 -3.15 16.58
N LYS A 245 -1.70 -3.89 17.64
CA LYS A 245 -0.32 -3.97 18.17
C LYS A 245 0.64 -4.73 17.25
N LYS A 246 0.16 -5.55 16.33
CA LYS A 246 0.98 -6.37 15.41
C LYS A 246 0.70 -6.01 13.95
N SER A 247 1.73 -6.02 13.10
CA SER A 247 1.61 -5.81 11.66
C SER A 247 1.01 -7.03 10.96
N LEU A 248 0.48 -6.85 9.75
CA LEU A 248 -0.02 -7.95 8.92
C LEU A 248 1.09 -8.98 8.64
N TYR A 249 2.27 -8.51 8.26
CA TYR A 249 3.41 -9.35 7.92
C TYR A 249 3.95 -10.14 9.11
N ASP A 250 4.02 -9.53 10.30
CA ASP A 250 4.45 -10.23 11.52
C ASP A 250 3.46 -11.35 11.91
N LEU A 251 2.16 -11.13 11.69
CA LEU A 251 1.12 -12.14 11.97
C LEU A 251 1.13 -13.28 10.96
N LEU A 252 1.30 -12.98 9.67
CA LEU A 252 1.45 -14.00 8.63
C LEU A 252 2.68 -14.87 8.90
N LYS A 253 3.84 -14.24 9.20
CA LYS A 253 5.08 -14.95 9.56
C LYS A 253 4.86 -15.93 10.71
N ASN A 254 4.23 -15.50 11.79
CA ASN A 254 3.96 -16.37 12.94
C ASN A 254 3.03 -17.53 12.58
N SER A 255 1.97 -17.27 11.80
CA SER A 255 1.07 -18.34 11.36
C SER A 255 1.79 -19.39 10.50
N TYR A 256 2.73 -19.00 9.64
CA TYR A 256 3.50 -19.96 8.83
C TYR A 256 4.47 -20.79 9.69
N LEU A 257 5.13 -20.17 10.68
CA LEU A 257 6.02 -20.88 11.59
C LEU A 257 5.27 -21.91 12.44
N ASP A 258 4.07 -21.58 12.93
CA ASP A 258 3.23 -22.51 13.69
C ASP A 258 2.78 -23.70 12.83
N GLU A 259 2.46 -23.46 11.56
CA GLU A 259 2.04 -24.49 10.61
C GLU A 259 3.18 -25.47 10.28
N ILE A 260 4.41 -24.97 10.09
CA ILE A 260 5.61 -25.81 9.92
C ILE A 260 5.88 -26.63 11.18
N ARG A 261 5.76 -26.03 12.37
CA ARG A 261 6.02 -26.73 13.64
C ARG A 261 5.03 -27.86 13.89
N ASN A 262 3.75 -27.66 13.54
CA ASN A 262 2.70 -28.65 13.73
C ASN A 262 2.70 -29.76 12.67
N ASN A 263 3.20 -29.50 11.45
CA ASN A 263 3.34 -30.53 10.41
C ASN A 263 4.54 -31.48 10.65
N HIS A 264 5.40 -31.17 11.64
CA HIS A 264 6.55 -32.01 12.03
C HIS A 264 6.36 -32.74 13.38
N SER A 265 5.14 -32.71 13.94
CA SER A 265 4.74 -33.45 15.16
C SER A 265 3.63 -34.45 14.85
#